data_AF-A0A412I1G2-F1
#
_entry.id   AF-A0A412I1G2-F1
#
_cell.length_a   1.000
_cell.length_b   1.000
_cell.length_c   1.000
_cell.angle_alpha   90.00
_cell.angle_beta   90.00
_cell.angle_gamma   90.00
#
_symmetry.space_group_name_H-M   'P 1'
#
loop_
_entity.id
_entity.type
_entity.pdbx_description
1 polymer ?
#
loop_
_entity_poly.entity_id
_entity_poly.type
_entity_poly.pdbx_seq_one_letter_code
_entity_poly.pdbx_strand_id
1 'polypeptide(L)'
;MSKFYVVSGDILPDVLEQVMQARILLQSGKAKRISEAVKMVGISRGTYYKYKDAVFAFNAEQSNRKAIISMILRNEKGTLSKVLSLVSVKQVNVLAINQTIPINGIANVALTLDISDLEISIQSLVSLIESMPMVEKADLVAVE
;
A
#
# COMPACT_ATOMS: atom_id res chain seq x y z
N MET A 1 0.33 -1.98 28.80
CA MET A 1 0.80 -2.16 27.41
C MET A 1 0.36 -3.54 26.95
N SER A 2 -0.44 -3.62 25.89
CA SER A 2 -0.80 -4.89 25.26
C SER A 2 0.45 -5.47 24.60
N LYS A 3 0.92 -6.63 25.06
CA LYS A 3 2.04 -7.32 24.42
C LYS A 3 1.51 -8.07 23.20
N PHE A 4 2.11 -7.85 22.04
CA PHE A 4 1.82 -8.59 20.81
C PHE A 4 2.91 -9.61 20.56
N TYR A 5 2.53 -10.73 19.94
CA TYR A 5 3.44 -11.81 19.59
C TYR A 5 3.24 -12.15 18.11
N VAL A 6 4.33 -12.34 17.37
CA VAL A 6 4.33 -12.90 16.03
C VAL A 6 4.66 -14.38 16.16
N VAL A 7 3.85 -15.24 15.55
CA VAL A 7 3.95 -16.70 15.65
C VAL A 7 3.81 -17.31 14.26
N SER A 8 4.47 -18.46 14.01
CA SER A 8 4.25 -19.22 12.77
C SER A 8 2.82 -19.73 12.73
N GLY A 9 2.21 -19.76 11.54
CA GLY A 9 0.89 -20.35 11.33
C GLY A 9 0.83 -21.82 11.76
N ASP A 10 1.92 -22.57 11.58
CA ASP A 10 1.99 -24.01 11.84
C ASP A 10 1.80 -24.39 13.32
N ILE A 11 1.99 -23.43 14.24
CA ILE A 11 1.80 -23.65 15.67
C ILE A 11 0.45 -23.13 16.16
N LEU A 12 -0.34 -22.49 15.30
CA LEU A 12 -1.64 -21.99 15.66
C LEU A 12 -2.63 -23.15 15.78
N PRO A 13 -3.48 -23.17 16.82
CA PRO A 13 -4.60 -24.09 16.85
C PRO A 13 -5.54 -23.83 15.67
N ASP A 14 -6.05 -24.89 15.03
CA ASP A 14 -6.95 -24.85 13.87
C ASP A 14 -8.10 -23.85 14.03
N VAL A 15 -8.61 -23.73 15.26
CA VAL A 15 -9.71 -22.81 15.60
C VAL A 15 -9.41 -21.35 15.27
N LEU A 16 -8.15 -20.91 15.39
CA LEU A 16 -7.76 -19.53 15.07
C LEU A 16 -7.72 -19.32 13.56
N GLU A 17 -7.24 -20.31 12.81
CA GLU A 17 -7.27 -20.29 11.35
C GLU A 17 -8.71 -20.28 10.83
N GLN A 18 -9.60 -21.10 11.40
CA GLN A 18 -11.03 -21.11 11.07
C GLN A 18 -11.70 -19.76 11.35
N VAL A 19 -11.33 -19.08 12.44
CA VAL A 19 -11.81 -17.72 12.74
C VAL A 19 -11.36 -16.73 11.65
N MET A 20 -10.12 -16.83 11.18
CA MET A 20 -9.61 -16.00 10.09
C MET A 20 -10.33 -16.29 8.78
N GLN A 21 -10.56 -17.56 8.44
CA GLN A 21 -11.32 -17.96 7.25
C GLN A 21 -12.77 -17.47 7.31
N ALA A 22 -13.44 -17.55 8.48
CA ALA A 22 -14.79 -17.01 8.66
C ALA A 22 -14.83 -15.50 8.39
N ARG A 23 -13.81 -14.77 8.84
CA ARG A 23 -13.67 -13.33 8.57
C ARG A 23 -13.49 -13.04 7.08
N ILE A 24 -12.68 -13.82 6.37
CA ILE A 24 -12.49 -13.72 4.91
C ILE A 24 -13.81 -13.96 4.16
N LEU A 25 -14.61 -14.95 4.57
CA LEU A 25 -15.93 -15.22 3.97
C LEU A 25 -16.89 -14.04 4.13
N LEU A 26 -16.87 -13.37 5.30
CA LEU A 26 -17.69 -12.19 5.56
C LEU A 26 -17.23 -10.97 4.75
N GLN A 27 -15.91 -10.73 4.70
CA GLN A 27 -15.34 -9.59 3.97
C GLN A 27 -15.50 -9.72 2.45
N SER A 28 -15.34 -10.93 1.91
CA SER A 28 -15.55 -11.23 0.49
C SER A 28 -17.03 -11.26 0.09
N GLY A 29 -17.96 -11.17 1.05
CA GLY A 29 -19.39 -11.28 0.79
C GLY A 29 -19.89 -12.70 0.46
N LYS A 30 -19.01 -13.71 0.48
CA LYS A 30 -19.37 -15.14 0.30
C LYS A 30 -20.30 -15.64 1.39
N ALA A 31 -20.22 -15.06 2.60
CA ALA A 31 -21.19 -15.23 3.66
C ALA A 31 -21.81 -13.87 4.00
N LYS A 32 -23.14 -13.79 4.07
CA LYS A 32 -23.86 -12.54 4.39
C LYS A 32 -23.98 -12.30 5.89
N ARG A 33 -23.87 -13.36 6.70
CA ARG A 33 -24.05 -13.31 8.16
C ARG A 33 -22.98 -14.13 8.86
N ILE A 34 -22.61 -13.70 10.07
CA ILE A 34 -21.64 -14.44 10.92
C ILE A 34 -22.09 -15.89 11.12
N SER A 35 -23.39 -16.13 11.33
CA SER A 35 -23.94 -17.49 11.50
C SER A 35 -23.70 -18.40 10.30
N GLU A 36 -23.65 -17.84 9.10
CA GLU A 36 -23.37 -18.57 7.86
C GLU A 36 -21.87 -18.84 7.75
N ALA A 37 -21.04 -17.81 7.93
CA ALA A 37 -19.59 -17.94 7.86
C ALA A 37 -19.04 -18.98 8.84
N VAL A 38 -19.45 -18.92 10.12
CA VAL A 38 -18.98 -19.86 11.15
C VAL A 38 -19.44 -21.29 10.88
N LYS A 39 -20.61 -21.47 10.26
CA LYS A 39 -21.10 -22.79 9.84
C LYS A 39 -20.29 -23.35 8.67
N MET A 40 -19.88 -22.49 7.73
CA MET A 40 -19.04 -22.90 6.59
C MET A 40 -17.65 -23.35 7.01
N VAL A 41 -17.06 -22.75 8.05
CA VAL A 41 -15.71 -23.09 8.54
C VAL A 41 -15.69 -24.08 9.71
N GLY A 42 -16.85 -24.43 10.27
CA GLY A 42 -16.95 -25.43 11.34
C GLY A 42 -16.70 -24.93 12.77
N ILE A 43 -16.96 -23.65 13.08
CA ILE A 43 -16.83 -23.11 14.46
C ILE A 43 -18.15 -22.60 15.01
N SER A 44 -18.22 -22.45 16.35
CA SER A 44 -19.37 -21.82 16.99
C SER A 44 -19.32 -20.28 16.83
N ARG A 45 -20.49 -19.63 16.93
CA ARG A 45 -20.55 -18.16 17.01
C ARG A 45 -19.75 -17.62 18.20
N GLY A 46 -19.83 -18.30 19.36
CA GLY A 46 -19.09 -17.90 20.57
C GLY A 46 -17.58 -17.95 20.36
N THR A 47 -17.10 -18.99 19.67
CA THR A 47 -15.70 -19.14 19.27
C THR A 47 -15.26 -17.97 18.39
N TYR A 48 -16.05 -17.62 17.38
CA TYR A 48 -15.76 -16.46 16.54
C TYR A 48 -15.69 -15.16 17.35
N TYR A 49 -16.69 -14.89 18.20
CA TYR A 49 -16.71 -13.67 19.02
C TYR A 49 -15.55 -13.60 20.03
N LYS A 50 -15.06 -14.74 20.52
CA LYS A 50 -13.92 -14.79 21.44
C LYS A 50 -12.61 -14.33 20.79
N TYR A 51 -12.41 -14.60 19.49
CA TYR A 51 -11.12 -14.41 18.83
C TYR A 51 -11.13 -13.35 17.70
N LYS A 52 -12.29 -12.93 17.19
CA LYS A 52 -12.41 -12.04 16.01
C LYS A 52 -11.64 -10.72 16.10
N ASP A 53 -11.44 -10.21 17.32
CA ASP A 53 -10.77 -8.93 17.59
C ASP A 53 -9.34 -9.12 18.14
N ALA A 54 -8.87 -10.36 18.26
CA ALA A 54 -7.56 -10.71 18.82
C ALA A 54 -6.65 -11.44 17.81
N VAL A 55 -7.20 -11.98 16.72
CA VAL A 55 -6.46 -12.71 15.69
C VAL A 55 -6.67 -12.06 14.33
N PHE A 56 -5.56 -11.77 13.67
CA PHE A 56 -5.52 -11.07 12.39
C PHE A 56 -4.48 -11.74 11.51
N ALA A 57 -4.76 -11.82 10.20
CA ALA A 57 -3.76 -12.21 9.23
C ALA A 57 -2.66 -11.15 9.23
N PHE A 58 -1.42 -11.57 9.46
CA PHE A 58 -0.26 -10.72 9.19
C PHE A 58 0.15 -10.95 7.73
N ASN A 59 -0.36 -10.13 6.83
CA ASN A 59 0.03 -10.18 5.43
C ASN A 59 1.35 -9.43 5.25
N ALA A 60 2.47 -10.16 5.32
CA ALA A 60 3.78 -9.61 4.99
C ALA A 60 3.85 -9.10 3.52
N GLU A 61 3.03 -9.68 2.62
CA GLU A 61 2.94 -9.31 1.20
C GLU A 61 1.85 -8.27 0.86
N GLN A 62 1.00 -7.85 1.82
CA GLN A 62 0.08 -6.71 1.63
C GLN A 62 0.61 -5.43 2.29
N SER A 63 1.92 -5.22 2.25
CA SER A 63 2.38 -3.84 2.30
C SER A 63 2.04 -3.24 0.94
N ASN A 64 0.85 -2.65 0.81
CA ASN A 64 0.53 -1.69 -0.23
C ASN A 64 1.55 -0.56 -0.06
N ARG A 65 2.79 -0.76 -0.52
CA ARG A 65 3.88 0.15 -0.22
C ARG A 65 3.60 1.40 -1.02
N LYS A 66 3.13 2.45 -0.35
CA LYS A 66 2.83 3.70 -1.01
C LYS A 66 3.92 4.69 -0.71
N ALA A 67 4.41 5.37 -1.74
CA ALA A 67 5.32 6.47 -1.58
C ALA A 67 4.68 7.75 -2.09
N ILE A 68 4.92 8.85 -1.39
CA ILE A 68 4.62 10.19 -1.89
C ILE A 68 5.94 10.87 -2.20
N ILE A 69 6.15 11.23 -3.47
CA ILE A 69 7.28 12.03 -3.91
C ILE A 69 6.77 13.42 -4.26
N SER A 70 7.31 14.45 -3.63
CA SER A 70 7.09 15.85 -4.03
C SER A 70 8.25 16.34 -4.88
N MET A 71 7.96 17.11 -5.91
CA MET A 71 8.98 17.67 -6.79
C MET A 71 8.62 19.05 -7.29
N ILE A 72 9.65 19.83 -7.58
CA ILE A 72 9.57 21.15 -8.18
C ILE A 72 9.98 21.02 -9.64
N LEU A 73 9.05 21.28 -10.55
CA LEU A 73 9.25 21.08 -11.99
C LEU A 73 9.28 22.41 -12.74
N ARG A 74 10.21 22.56 -13.68
CA ARG A 74 10.17 23.62 -14.69
C ARG A 74 8.99 23.41 -15.64
N ASN A 75 8.15 24.44 -15.78
CA ASN A 75 6.94 24.40 -16.58
C ASN A 75 7.25 24.58 -18.07
N GLU A 76 7.72 23.50 -18.67
CA GLU A 76 7.98 23.37 -20.10
C GLU A 76 7.10 22.26 -20.69
N LYS A 77 6.89 22.30 -22.01
CA LYS A 77 6.07 21.29 -22.69
C LYS A 77 6.66 19.90 -22.47
N GLY A 78 5.85 19.01 -21.91
CA GLY A 78 6.20 17.60 -21.72
C GLY A 78 7.04 17.29 -20.47
N THR A 79 7.31 18.27 -19.58
CA THR A 79 8.08 18.03 -18.34
C THR A 79 7.47 16.91 -17.50
N LEU A 80 6.20 17.02 -17.11
CA LEU A 80 5.53 15.98 -16.31
C LEU A 80 5.50 14.64 -17.05
N SER A 81 5.24 14.64 -18.35
CA SER A 81 5.19 13.41 -19.15
C SER A 81 6.52 12.65 -19.11
N LYS A 82 7.66 13.35 -19.23
CA LYS A 82 8.98 12.73 -19.15
C LYS A 82 9.25 12.13 -17.76
N VAL A 83 8.81 12.78 -16.69
CA VAL A 83 8.90 12.23 -15.32
C VAL A 83 8.07 10.95 -15.21
N LEU A 84 6.81 10.98 -15.68
CA LEU A 84 5.93 9.82 -15.66
C LEU A 84 6.49 8.66 -16.49
N SER A 85 7.14 8.94 -17.63
CA SER A 85 7.83 7.92 -18.42
C SER A 85 8.97 7.25 -17.65
N LEU A 86 9.78 8.01 -16.92
CA LEU A 86 10.84 7.46 -16.07
C LEU A 86 10.26 6.53 -14.99
N VAL A 87 9.21 6.98 -14.31
CA VAL A 87 8.52 6.20 -13.26
C VAL A 87 7.92 4.91 -13.84
N SER A 88 7.29 5.00 -15.01
CA SER A 88 6.71 3.83 -15.71
C SER A 88 7.76 2.81 -16.15
N VAL A 89 8.94 3.24 -16.61
CA VAL A 89 10.07 2.33 -16.93
C VAL A 89 10.53 1.53 -15.72
N LYS A 90 10.36 2.08 -14.51
CA LYS A 90 10.68 1.40 -13.25
C LYS A 90 9.55 0.50 -12.73
N GLN A 91 8.54 0.21 -13.56
CA GLN A 91 7.38 -0.62 -13.22
C GLN A 91 6.62 -0.11 -11.98
N VAL A 92 6.72 1.20 -11.71
CA VAL A 92 6.01 1.83 -10.60
C VAL A 92 4.66 2.31 -11.08
N ASN A 93 3.61 1.91 -10.37
CA ASN A 93 2.26 2.35 -10.70
C ASN A 93 1.96 3.71 -10.06
N VAL A 94 1.47 4.66 -10.85
CA VAL A 94 1.11 6.01 -10.39
C VAL A 94 -0.36 6.01 -9.98
N LEU A 95 -0.61 6.19 -8.68
CA LEU A 95 -1.95 6.18 -8.11
C LEU A 95 -2.63 7.56 -8.17
N ALA A 96 -1.87 8.63 -7.95
CA ALA A 96 -2.38 9.99 -8.00
C ALA A 96 -1.31 10.99 -8.42
N ILE A 97 -1.75 12.05 -9.09
CA ILE A 97 -0.91 13.16 -9.53
C ILE A 97 -1.60 14.45 -9.07
N ASN A 98 -0.92 15.24 -8.26
CA ASN A 98 -1.38 16.56 -7.85
C ASN A 98 -0.36 17.59 -8.30
N GLN A 99 -0.70 18.37 -9.33
CA GLN A 99 0.13 19.45 -9.84
C GLN A 99 -0.52 20.80 -9.56
N THR A 100 0.24 21.75 -9.01
CA THR A 100 -0.21 23.13 -8.86
C THR A 100 -0.18 23.88 -10.19
N ILE A 101 -0.96 24.96 -10.29
CA ILE A 101 -0.81 25.92 -11.38
C ILE A 101 0.63 26.45 -11.36
N PRO A 102 1.32 26.52 -12.52
CA PRO A 102 2.66 27.06 -12.57
C PRO A 102 2.72 28.53 -12.12
N ILE A 103 3.65 28.85 -11.23
CA ILE A 103 3.96 30.22 -10.78
C ILE A 103 5.44 30.47 -11.08
N ASN A 104 5.74 31.59 -11.76
CA ASN A 104 7.11 31.94 -12.18
C ASN A 104 7.83 30.83 -12.96
N GLY A 105 7.10 30.12 -13.83
CA GLY A 105 7.66 29.07 -14.67
C GLY A 105 7.93 27.75 -13.94
N ILE A 106 7.43 27.59 -12.72
CA ILE A 106 7.65 26.39 -11.89
C ILE A 106 6.30 25.87 -11.38
N ALA A 107 6.14 24.55 -11.34
CA ALA A 107 4.99 23.88 -10.73
C ALA A 107 5.43 22.87 -9.66
N ASN A 108 4.70 22.82 -8.55
CA ASN A 108 4.86 21.77 -7.57
C ASN A 108 4.04 20.56 -8.01
N VAL A 109 4.63 19.38 -7.95
CA VAL A 109 3.97 18.11 -8.26
C VAL A 109 4.16 17.16 -7.10
N ALA A 110 3.08 16.52 -6.65
CA ALA A 110 3.12 15.38 -5.75
C ALA A 110 2.61 14.14 -6.50
N LEU A 111 3.44 13.09 -6.52
CA LEU A 111 3.10 11.78 -7.06
C LEU A 111 2.86 10.82 -5.91
N THR A 112 1.69 10.18 -5.90
CA THR A 112 1.42 9.01 -5.06
C THR A 112 1.67 7.77 -5.90
N LEU A 113 2.55 6.90 -5.40
CA LEU A 113 3.08 5.75 -6.12
C LEU A 113 2.77 4.48 -5.35
N ASP A 114 2.43 3.41 -6.06
CA ASP A 114 2.52 2.05 -5.57
C ASP A 114 3.91 1.52 -5.93
N ILE A 115 4.71 1.26 -4.90
CA ILE A 115 6.10 0.83 -5.00
C ILE A 115 6.27 -0.63 -4.57
N SER A 116 5.19 -1.41 -4.59
CA SER A 116 5.21 -2.83 -4.21
C SER A 116 6.17 -3.64 -5.10
N ASP A 117 6.24 -3.31 -6.39
CA ASP A 117 7.09 -3.99 -7.38
C ASP A 117 8.39 -3.21 -7.71
N LEU A 118 8.75 -2.21 -6.89
CA LEU A 118 9.93 -1.38 -7.17
C LEU A 118 11.24 -2.17 -6.95
N GLU A 119 11.98 -2.42 -8.03
CA GLU A 119 13.25 -3.16 -8.01
C GLU A 119 14.43 -2.39 -7.36
N ILE A 120 14.32 -1.07 -7.28
CA ILE A 120 15.36 -0.19 -6.70
C ILE A 120 14.90 0.39 -5.36
N SER A 121 15.82 0.98 -4.59
CA SER A 121 15.41 1.72 -3.40
C SER A 121 14.57 2.96 -3.79
N ILE A 122 13.63 3.35 -2.93
CA ILE A 122 12.84 4.56 -3.16
C ILE A 122 13.74 5.82 -3.21
N GLN A 123 14.82 5.85 -2.43
CA GLN A 123 15.82 6.91 -2.50
C GLN A 123 16.50 6.95 -3.87
N SER A 124 16.82 5.79 -4.45
CA SER A 124 17.38 5.72 -5.81
C SER A 124 16.40 6.24 -6.86
N LEU A 125 15.09 5.96 -6.72
CA LEU A 125 14.08 6.53 -7.61
C LEU A 125 14.02 8.06 -7.50
N VAL A 126 14.04 8.60 -6.28
CA VAL A 126 14.07 10.05 -6.04
C VAL A 126 15.29 10.68 -6.69
N SER A 127 16.49 10.11 -6.50
CA SER A 127 17.71 10.60 -7.14
C SER A 127 17.67 10.54 -8.66
N LEU A 128 17.06 9.50 -9.24
CA LEU A 128 16.86 9.42 -10.69
C LEU A 128 15.94 10.52 -11.20
N ILE A 129 14.85 10.81 -10.49
CA ILE A 129 13.94 11.91 -10.84
C ILE A 129 14.67 13.25 -10.70
N GLU A 130 15.38 13.49 -9.59
CA GLU A 130 16.10 14.74 -9.34
C GLU A 130 17.23 14.99 -10.35
N SER A 131 17.82 13.93 -10.92
CA SER A 131 18.83 14.05 -11.98
C SER A 131 18.29 14.54 -13.33
N MET A 132 16.96 14.56 -13.51
CA MET A 132 16.35 15.01 -14.75
C MET A 132 16.49 16.54 -14.89
N PRO A 133 16.91 17.07 -16.05
CA PRO A 133 17.23 18.48 -16.19
C PRO A 133 16.11 19.43 -15.79
N MET A 134 14.84 19.07 -15.97
CA MET A 134 13.68 19.94 -15.67
C MET A 134 13.16 19.83 -14.24
N VAL A 135 13.80 19.01 -13.39
CA VAL A 135 13.46 18.85 -11.98
C VAL A 135 14.42 19.72 -11.17
N GLU A 136 13.89 20.74 -10.48
CA GLU A 136 14.70 21.61 -9.61
C GLU A 136 14.99 20.94 -8.27
N LYS A 137 14.06 20.11 -7.80
CA LYS A 137 14.13 19.39 -6.53
C LYS A 137 13.18 18.20 -6.53
N ALA A 138 13.56 17.10 -5.89
CA ALA A 138 12.64 16.02 -5.55
C ALA A 138 12.88 15.54 -4.10
N ASP A 139 11.81 15.32 -3.35
CA ASP A 139 11.86 14.87 -1.97
C ASP A 139 10.88 13.71 -1.76
N LEU A 140 11.32 12.72 -0.98
CA LEU A 140 10.44 11.69 -0.43
C LEU A 140 9.68 12.27 0.75
N VAL A 141 8.35 12.35 0.65
CA VAL A 141 7.48 12.92 1.70
C VAL A 141 7.08 11.85 2.71
N ALA A 142 6.66 10.68 2.21
CA ALA A 142 6.15 9.60 3.03
C ALA A 142 6.36 8.24 2.35
N VAL A 143 6.49 7.20 3.17
CA VAL A 143 6.42 5.79 2.79
C VAL A 143 5.52 5.09 3.80
N GLU A 144 4.50 4.39 3.31
CA GLU A 144 3.61 3.50 4.07
C GLU A 144 3.74 2.07 3.56
#